data_AF-A0A349FCB5-F1
#
_entry.id   AF-A0A349FCB5-F1
#
_cell.length_a   1.000
_cell.length_b   1.000
_cell.length_c   1.000
_cell.angle_alpha   90.00
_cell.angle_beta   90.00
_cell.angle_gamma   90.00
#
_symmetry.space_group_name_H-M   'P 1'
#
loop_
_entity.id
_entity.type
_entity.pdbx_description
1 polymer ?
#
loop_
_entity_poly.entity_id
_entity_poly.type
_entity_poly.pdbx_seq_one_letter_code
_entity_poly.pdbx_strand_id
1 'polypeptide(L)'
;MLHNSFLARLARGNLVLQILAGIILGIALSIIAPAQAESVGLLGALFVGALKAVAPILVFILVAASIANQKKNQHTYMRPIVVLYLFGTFTAALTAVTLSFLFPTTLTLVSGAEGATPPQGIAEVLNTLLFQLVDNPINALKNANYIGILAWAVALGLALHHASASTKALFEDLSHGISQIVRFIIRLAPFGIFGLVASTLATTGFSALAGYAHLLLVLLGAM
;
A
#
# COMPACT_ATOMS: atom_id res chain seq x y z
N MET A 1 15.29 35.84 0.28
CA MET A 1 15.09 35.90 1.75
C MET A 1 14.24 34.71 2.15
N LEU A 2 14.88 33.68 2.70
CA LEU A 2 14.32 32.39 3.07
C LEU A 2 13.40 32.55 4.28
N HIS A 3 12.08 32.48 4.08
CA HIS A 3 11.15 32.29 5.18
C HIS A 3 11.37 30.90 5.76
N ASN A 4 12.06 30.87 6.89
CA ASN A 4 12.36 29.71 7.71
C ASN A 4 11.08 29.25 8.43
N SER A 5 10.06 28.82 7.68
CA SER A 5 8.80 28.38 8.28
C SER A 5 8.98 26.99 8.91
N PHE A 6 8.32 26.77 10.05
CA PHE A 6 8.25 25.48 10.71
C PHE A 6 7.87 24.34 9.73
N LEU A 7 7.02 24.65 8.74
CA LEU A 7 6.66 23.75 7.63
C LEU A 7 7.86 23.35 6.76
N ALA A 8 8.81 24.26 6.48
CA ALA A 8 10.01 23.95 5.70
C ALA A 8 11.03 23.09 6.47
N ARG A 9 11.04 23.15 7.80
CA ARG A 9 11.82 22.22 8.65
C ARG A 9 11.12 20.86 8.76
N LEU A 10 9.80 20.87 8.95
CA LEU A 10 8.99 19.65 8.92
C LEU A 10 9.02 18.96 7.55
N ALA A 11 9.19 19.69 6.44
CA ALA A 11 9.32 19.11 5.10
C ALA A 11 10.69 18.49 4.77
N ARG A 12 11.74 18.80 5.56
CA ARG A 12 13.12 18.31 5.32
C ARG A 12 13.63 17.32 6.37
N GLY A 13 12.90 17.11 7.47
CA GLY A 13 13.26 16.16 8.51
C GLY A 13 13.09 14.69 8.10
N ASN A 14 13.67 13.79 8.91
CA ASN A 14 13.52 12.34 8.76
C ASN A 14 12.05 11.94 8.92
N LEU A 15 11.46 11.39 7.84
CA LEU A 15 10.05 11.01 7.80
C LEU A 15 9.72 9.97 8.87
N VAL A 16 10.63 9.03 9.14
CA VAL A 16 10.43 7.97 10.14
C VAL A 16 10.23 8.57 11.54
N LEU A 17 11.06 9.54 11.91
CA LEU A 17 10.92 10.23 13.20
C LEU A 17 9.62 11.03 13.30
N GLN A 18 9.15 11.59 12.19
CA GLN A 18 7.87 12.32 12.15
C GLN A 18 6.68 11.39 12.29
N ILE A 19 6.73 10.22 11.66
CA ILE A 19 5.72 9.18 11.83
C ILE A 19 5.69 8.71 13.28
N LEU A 20 6.86 8.44 13.89
CA LEU A 20 6.95 8.05 15.30
C LEU A 20 6.37 9.13 16.22
N ALA A 21 6.68 10.41 15.98
CA ALA A 21 6.08 11.51 16.73
C ALA A 21 4.56 11.57 16.54
N GLY A 22 4.06 11.38 15.32
CA GLY A 22 2.62 11.30 15.04
C GLY A 22 1.92 10.16 15.77
N ILE A 23 2.54 8.98 15.84
CA ILE A 23 2.04 7.84 16.62
C ILE A 23 1.97 8.20 18.11
N ILE A 24 3.07 8.71 18.69
CA ILE A 24 3.12 9.06 20.13
C ILE A 24 2.07 10.12 20.47
N LEU A 25 1.95 11.16 19.64
CA LEU A 25 0.95 12.21 19.83
C LEU A 25 -0.48 11.67 19.68
N GLY A 26 -0.71 10.74 18.76
CA GLY A 26 -2.02 10.12 18.55
C GLY A 26 -2.44 9.28 19.76
N ILE A 27 -1.50 8.51 20.31
CA ILE A 27 -1.71 7.76 21.57
C ILE A 27 -2.00 8.72 22.72
N ALA A 28 -1.20 9.77 22.89
CA ALA A 28 -1.40 10.75 23.97
C ALA A 28 -2.76 11.44 23.88
N LEU A 29 -3.18 11.86 22.68
CA LEU A 29 -4.48 12.50 22.47
C LEU A 29 -5.64 11.54 22.79
N SER A 30 -5.51 10.27 22.40
CA SER A 30 -6.52 9.25 22.71
C SER A 30 -6.73 9.05 24.21
N ILE A 31 -5.68 9.16 25.03
CA ILE A 31 -5.77 9.05 26.50
C ILE A 31 -6.39 10.30 27.12
N ILE A 32 -5.91 11.48 26.71
CA ILE A 32 -6.26 12.75 27.36
C ILE A 32 -7.67 13.20 26.95
N ALA A 33 -8.03 13.02 25.68
CA ALA A 33 -9.31 13.49 25.15
C ALA A 33 -9.85 12.58 24.02
N PRO A 34 -10.49 11.44 24.37
CA PRO A 34 -11.02 10.47 23.42
C PRO A 34 -11.97 11.08 22.38
N ALA A 35 -12.87 11.99 22.80
CA ALA A 35 -13.82 12.62 21.89
C ALA A 35 -13.15 13.48 20.80
N GLN A 36 -12.00 14.10 21.11
CA GLN A 36 -11.22 14.86 20.12
C GLN A 36 -10.33 13.92 19.29
N ALA A 37 -9.90 12.81 19.86
CA ALA A 37 -9.17 11.77 19.14
C ALA A 37 -10.02 11.10 18.03
N GLU A 38 -11.33 10.95 18.24
CA GLU A 38 -12.24 10.46 17.19
C GLU A 38 -12.37 11.44 16.02
N SER A 39 -12.50 12.75 16.31
CA SER A 39 -12.70 13.75 15.26
C SER A 39 -11.46 13.94 14.37
N VAL A 40 -10.25 13.81 14.92
CA VAL A 40 -9.01 13.81 14.12
C VAL A 40 -8.86 12.56 13.24
N GLY A 41 -9.70 11.54 13.43
CA GLY A 41 -9.79 10.37 12.55
C GLY A 41 -10.05 10.71 11.09
N LEU A 42 -10.70 11.86 10.82
CA LEU A 42 -10.87 12.39 9.47
C LEU A 42 -9.53 12.56 8.73
N LEU A 43 -8.48 13.03 9.41
CA LEU A 43 -7.14 13.18 8.82
C LEU A 43 -6.57 11.83 8.39
N GLY A 44 -6.81 10.80 9.20
CA GLY A 44 -6.41 9.43 8.90
C GLY A 44 -7.17 8.85 7.70
N ALA A 45 -8.48 9.01 7.67
CA ALA A 45 -9.32 8.57 6.57
C ALA A 45 -8.97 9.27 5.25
N LEU A 46 -8.74 10.59 5.28
CA LEU A 46 -8.31 11.35 4.11
C LEU A 46 -6.95 10.90 3.60
N PHE A 47 -6.00 10.60 4.50
CA PHE A 47 -4.68 10.09 4.12
C PHE A 47 -4.76 8.71 3.44
N VAL A 48 -5.47 7.76 4.04
CA VAL A 48 -5.65 6.42 3.47
C VAL A 48 -6.40 6.50 2.15
N GLY A 49 -7.45 7.34 2.08
CA GLY A 49 -8.19 7.60 0.85
C GLY A 49 -7.32 8.15 -0.26
N ALA A 50 -6.47 9.14 0.03
CA ALA A 50 -5.55 9.73 -0.94
C ALA A 50 -4.52 8.70 -1.46
N LEU A 51 -3.94 7.89 -0.56
CA LEU A 51 -3.02 6.82 -0.97
C LEU A 51 -3.70 5.75 -1.82
N LYS A 52 -4.91 5.31 -1.43
CA LYS A 52 -5.69 4.32 -2.19
C LYS A 52 -6.12 4.84 -3.55
N ALA A 53 -6.45 6.13 -3.67
CA ALA A 53 -6.88 6.74 -4.93
C ALA A 53 -5.76 6.84 -5.96
N VAL A 54 -4.54 7.20 -5.53
CA VAL A 54 -3.41 7.41 -6.45
C VAL A 54 -2.71 6.11 -6.87
N ALA A 55 -2.71 5.09 -6.00
CA ALA A 55 -1.91 3.88 -6.21
C ALA A 55 -2.27 3.09 -7.49
N PRO A 56 -3.55 2.82 -7.82
CA PRO A 56 -3.92 2.14 -9.06
C PRO A 56 -3.40 2.83 -10.32
N ILE A 57 -3.51 4.15 -10.38
CA ILE A 57 -3.09 4.97 -11.52
C ILE A 57 -1.56 4.96 -11.64
N LEU A 58 -0.85 5.10 -10.51
CA LEU A 58 0.61 5.02 -10.49
C LEU A 58 1.08 3.68 -11.05
N VAL A 59 0.55 2.57 -10.56
CA VAL A 59 0.96 1.23 -11.01
C VAL A 59 0.70 1.05 -12.50
N PHE A 60 -0.47 1.47 -13.00
CA PHE A 60 -0.79 1.38 -14.42
C PHE A 60 0.22 2.11 -15.31
N ILE A 61 0.46 3.38 -15.02
CA ILE A 61 1.35 4.22 -15.84
C ILE A 61 2.82 3.82 -15.67
N LEU A 62 3.27 3.55 -14.45
CA LEU A 62 4.65 3.14 -14.14
C LEU A 62 5.02 1.85 -14.87
N VAL A 63 4.16 0.83 -14.82
CA VAL A 63 4.42 -0.46 -15.48
C VAL A 63 4.39 -0.30 -17.00
N ALA A 64 3.38 0.41 -17.54
CA ALA A 64 3.32 0.68 -18.98
C ALA A 64 4.56 1.43 -19.48
N ALA A 65 4.98 2.49 -18.78
CA ALA A 65 6.17 3.27 -19.10
C ALA A 65 7.47 2.43 -19.02
N SER A 66 7.61 1.61 -17.97
CA SER A 66 8.78 0.75 -17.78
C SER A 66 8.93 -0.30 -18.88
N ILE A 67 7.82 -0.91 -19.33
CA ILE A 67 7.84 -1.92 -20.40
C ILE A 67 8.05 -1.25 -21.77
N ALA A 68 7.42 -0.10 -22.02
CA ALA A 68 7.59 0.64 -23.28
C ALA A 68 9.03 1.12 -23.50
N ASN A 69 9.73 1.48 -22.42
CA ASN A 69 11.12 1.96 -22.43
C ASN A 69 12.18 0.86 -22.26
N GLN A 70 11.79 -0.41 -22.12
CA GLN A 70 12.74 -1.52 -22.03
C GLN A 70 13.59 -1.61 -23.31
N LYS A 71 14.89 -1.85 -23.19
CA LYS A 71 15.80 -1.98 -24.36
C LYS A 71 15.76 -3.40 -24.93
N LYS A 72 15.60 -3.53 -26.26
CA LYS A 72 15.42 -4.81 -26.98
C LYS A 72 16.49 -5.88 -26.74
N ASN A 73 17.72 -5.50 -26.36
CA ASN A 73 18.85 -6.43 -26.16
C ASN A 73 19.38 -6.43 -24.73
N GLN A 74 18.64 -5.87 -23.76
CA GLN A 74 19.06 -5.92 -22.37
C GLN A 74 18.68 -7.27 -21.78
N HIS A 75 19.68 -8.09 -21.41
CA HIS A 75 19.44 -9.27 -20.60
C HIS A 75 18.73 -8.87 -19.32
N THR A 76 17.50 -9.34 -19.17
CA THR A 76 16.72 -9.12 -17.96
C THR A 76 16.90 -10.35 -17.08
N TYR A 77 17.42 -10.16 -15.87
CA TYR A 77 17.65 -11.23 -14.90
C TYR A 77 16.34 -11.74 -14.25
N MET A 78 15.25 -11.84 -15.02
CA MET A 78 13.92 -12.20 -14.52
C MET A 78 13.87 -13.62 -13.96
N ARG A 79 14.56 -14.58 -14.60
CA ARG A 79 14.47 -15.99 -14.18
C ARG A 79 14.98 -16.20 -12.74
N PRO A 80 16.18 -15.72 -12.34
CA PRO A 80 16.60 -15.74 -10.94
C PRO A 80 15.63 -15.01 -10.00
N ILE A 81 15.09 -13.86 -10.41
CA ILE A 81 14.14 -13.09 -9.59
C ILE A 81 12.86 -13.88 -9.33
N VAL A 82 12.28 -14.50 -10.37
CA VAL A 82 11.05 -15.31 -10.24
C VAL A 82 11.30 -16.53 -9.37
N VAL A 83 12.44 -17.21 -9.51
CA VAL A 83 12.81 -18.36 -8.65
C VAL A 83 12.97 -17.91 -7.20
N LEU A 84 13.68 -16.80 -6.96
CA LEU A 84 13.85 -16.23 -5.63
C LEU A 84 12.50 -15.83 -5.01
N TYR A 85 11.60 -15.25 -5.81
CA TYR A 85 10.25 -14.87 -5.36
C TYR A 85 9.40 -16.09 -5.02
N LEU A 86 9.38 -17.12 -5.87
CA LEU A 86 8.61 -18.34 -5.60
C LEU A 86 9.12 -19.04 -4.35
N PHE A 87 10.44 -19.23 -4.24
CA PHE A 87 11.04 -19.88 -3.08
C PHE A 87 10.84 -19.05 -1.82
N GLY A 88 11.17 -17.75 -1.86
CA GLY A 88 11.06 -16.84 -0.71
C GLY A 88 9.62 -16.68 -0.23
N THR A 89 8.65 -16.56 -1.14
CA THR A 89 7.22 -16.46 -0.78
C THR A 89 6.72 -17.76 -0.18
N PHE A 90 7.13 -18.91 -0.72
CA PHE A 90 6.76 -20.21 -0.17
C PHE A 90 7.34 -20.43 1.23
N THR A 91 8.63 -20.14 1.44
CA THR A 91 9.26 -20.25 2.75
C THR A 91 8.67 -19.26 3.75
N ALA A 92 8.39 -18.02 3.33
CA ALA A 92 7.75 -17.02 4.18
C ALA A 92 6.33 -17.44 4.57
N ALA A 93 5.54 -17.98 3.64
CA ALA A 93 4.21 -18.50 3.92
C ALA A 93 4.25 -19.68 4.90
N LEU A 94 5.21 -20.60 4.74
CA LEU A 94 5.41 -21.71 5.68
C LEU A 94 5.73 -21.19 7.09
N THR A 95 6.72 -20.30 7.21
CA THR A 95 7.10 -19.67 8.49
C THR A 95 5.92 -18.94 9.14
N ALA A 96 5.17 -18.15 8.36
CA ALA A 96 4.00 -17.42 8.85
C ALA A 96 2.90 -18.36 9.37
N VAL A 97 2.61 -19.44 8.64
CA VAL A 97 1.61 -20.44 9.08
C VAL A 97 2.09 -21.16 10.34
N THR A 98 3.34 -21.57 10.41
CA THR A 98 3.90 -22.23 11.61
C THR A 98 3.84 -21.32 12.83
N LEU A 99 4.29 -20.05 12.71
CA LEU A 99 4.25 -19.10 13.81
C LEU A 99 2.82 -18.70 14.19
N SER A 100 1.90 -18.62 13.24
CA SER A 100 0.47 -18.38 13.50
C SER A 100 -0.15 -19.48 14.37
N PHE A 101 0.24 -20.75 14.14
CA PHE A 101 -0.21 -21.85 15.00
C PHE A 101 0.50 -21.90 16.36
N LEU A 102 1.77 -21.48 16.44
CA LEU A 102 2.53 -21.44 17.70
C LEU A 102 2.12 -20.27 18.61
N PHE A 103 1.77 -19.14 18.02
CA PHE A 103 1.38 -17.91 18.71
C PHE A 103 0.01 -17.43 18.18
N PRO A 104 -1.10 -18.07 18.61
CA PRO A 104 -2.42 -17.76 18.10
C PRO A 104 -2.80 -16.30 18.46
N THR A 105 -3.01 -15.48 17.42
CA THR A 105 -3.38 -14.08 17.58
C THR A 105 -4.88 -13.89 17.39
N THR A 106 -5.60 -13.47 18.44
CA THR A 106 -7.01 -13.08 18.34
C THR A 106 -7.11 -11.55 18.22
N LEU A 107 -7.80 -11.07 17.19
CA LEU A 107 -8.07 -9.65 16.98
C LEU A 107 -9.55 -9.38 17.17
N THR A 108 -9.88 -8.39 17.97
CA THR A 108 -11.24 -7.85 18.04
C THR A 108 -11.48 -7.01 16.78
N LEU A 109 -12.13 -7.59 15.79
CA LEU A 109 -12.57 -6.84 14.61
C LEU A 109 -13.73 -5.94 15.00
N VAL A 110 -13.66 -4.66 14.64
CA VAL A 110 -14.82 -3.78 14.68
C VAL A 110 -15.78 -4.28 13.60
N SER A 111 -17.03 -4.54 14.00
CA SER A 111 -18.15 -5.09 13.23
C SER A 111 -18.07 -4.77 11.72
N GLY A 112 -17.95 -5.82 10.90
CA GLY A 112 -17.86 -5.66 9.42
C GLY A 112 -17.46 -6.90 8.63
N ALA A 113 -17.11 -8.03 9.26
CA ALA A 113 -16.80 -9.28 8.56
C ALA A 113 -18.03 -10.19 8.35
N GLU A 114 -19.25 -9.67 8.52
CA GLU A 114 -20.47 -10.39 8.18
C GLU A 114 -20.72 -10.28 6.67
N GLY A 115 -20.27 -11.28 5.90
CA GLY A 115 -20.59 -11.39 4.47
C GLY A 115 -19.41 -11.74 3.55
N ALA A 116 -18.17 -11.75 4.06
CA ALA A 116 -17.05 -12.31 3.30
C ALA A 116 -17.07 -13.84 3.43
N THR A 117 -17.83 -14.52 2.57
CA THR A 117 -17.71 -15.98 2.43
C THR A 117 -16.31 -16.29 1.94
N PRO A 118 -15.48 -17.00 2.72
CA PRO A 118 -14.17 -17.40 2.25
C PRO A 118 -14.34 -18.31 1.02
N PRO A 119 -13.45 -18.20 0.02
CA PRO A 119 -13.50 -19.09 -1.14
C PRO A 119 -13.39 -20.54 -0.67
N GLN A 120 -14.20 -21.42 -1.26
CA GLN A 120 -14.35 -22.81 -0.82
C GLN A 120 -13.24 -23.72 -1.38
N GLY A 121 -12.41 -23.22 -2.30
CA GLY A 121 -11.27 -23.99 -2.82
C GLY A 121 -10.30 -23.22 -3.70
N ILE A 122 -9.14 -23.84 -3.96
CA ILE A 122 -8.07 -23.28 -4.80
C ILE A 122 -8.55 -23.01 -6.24
N ALA A 123 -9.39 -23.89 -6.78
CA ALA A 123 -9.93 -23.74 -8.13
C ALA A 123 -10.77 -22.46 -8.28
N GLU A 124 -11.57 -22.11 -7.27
CA GLU A 124 -12.37 -20.88 -7.23
C GLU A 124 -11.46 -19.64 -7.19
N VAL A 125 -10.40 -19.68 -6.37
CA VAL A 125 -9.41 -18.60 -6.32
C VAL A 125 -8.74 -18.42 -7.68
N LEU A 126 -8.23 -19.49 -8.29
CA LEU A 126 -7.59 -19.43 -9.62
C LEU A 126 -8.54 -18.90 -10.70
N ASN A 127 -9.79 -19.35 -10.68
CA ASN A 127 -10.83 -18.88 -11.60
C ASN A 127 -11.11 -17.37 -11.41
N THR A 128 -11.22 -16.93 -10.16
CA THR A 128 -11.39 -15.51 -9.81
C THR A 128 -10.22 -14.66 -10.32
N LEU A 129 -8.98 -15.11 -10.10
CA LEU A 129 -7.79 -14.41 -10.58
C LEU A 129 -7.76 -14.30 -12.11
N LEU A 130 -8.17 -15.36 -12.83
CA LEU A 130 -8.23 -15.36 -14.28
C LEU A 130 -9.26 -14.35 -14.81
N PHE A 131 -10.45 -14.29 -14.20
CA PHE A 131 -11.45 -13.29 -14.57
C PHE A 131 -11.03 -11.86 -14.22
N GLN A 132 -10.36 -11.67 -13.08
CA GLN A 132 -9.82 -10.36 -12.69
C GLN A 132 -8.73 -9.86 -13.67
N LEU A 133 -8.01 -10.76 -14.32
CA LEU A 133 -6.98 -10.42 -15.31
C LEU A 133 -7.58 -9.80 -16.59
N VAL A 134 -8.78 -10.24 -16.98
CA VAL A 134 -9.48 -9.75 -18.19
C VAL A 134 -10.58 -8.73 -17.88
N ASP A 135 -10.61 -8.20 -16.66
CA ASP A 135 -11.54 -7.13 -16.27
C ASP A 135 -11.37 -5.90 -17.17
N ASN A 136 -12.44 -5.12 -17.35
CA ASN A 136 -12.37 -3.89 -18.14
C ASN A 136 -11.32 -2.93 -17.53
N PRO A 137 -10.43 -2.30 -18.32
CA PRO A 137 -9.33 -1.50 -17.78
C PRO A 137 -9.80 -0.31 -16.91
N ILE A 138 -10.93 0.31 -17.29
CA ILE A 138 -11.52 1.41 -16.52
C ILE A 138 -12.11 0.87 -15.21
N ASN A 139 -12.78 -0.27 -15.28
CA ASN A 139 -13.33 -0.94 -14.09
C ASN A 139 -12.22 -1.38 -13.13
N ALA A 140 -11.12 -1.92 -13.67
CA ALA A 140 -9.98 -2.36 -12.88
C ALA A 140 -9.32 -1.20 -12.13
N LEU A 141 -9.15 -0.04 -12.79
CA LEU A 141 -8.67 1.18 -12.16
C LEU A 141 -9.63 1.71 -11.09
N LYS A 142 -10.94 1.71 -11.38
CA LYS A 142 -11.99 2.21 -10.47
C LYS A 142 -12.08 1.38 -9.19
N ASN A 143 -11.98 0.05 -9.31
CA ASN A 143 -12.13 -0.87 -8.18
C ASN A 143 -10.80 -1.29 -7.55
N ALA A 144 -9.68 -0.70 -7.98
CA ALA A 144 -8.33 -1.08 -7.56
C ALA A 144 -8.02 -2.58 -7.71
N ASN A 145 -8.50 -3.20 -8.80
CA ASN A 145 -8.16 -4.57 -9.18
C ASN A 145 -6.72 -4.60 -9.76
N TYR A 146 -5.74 -4.80 -8.88
CA TYR A 146 -4.32 -4.77 -9.25
C TYR A 146 -3.93 -5.82 -10.29
N ILE A 147 -4.61 -6.97 -10.37
CA ILE A 147 -4.32 -8.01 -11.36
C ILE A 147 -4.66 -7.50 -12.76
N GLY A 148 -5.88 -6.98 -12.94
CA GLY A 148 -6.30 -6.39 -14.20
C GLY A 148 -5.45 -5.16 -14.57
N ILE A 149 -5.15 -4.29 -13.60
CA ILE A 149 -4.29 -3.12 -13.80
C ILE A 149 -2.93 -3.54 -14.36
N LEU A 150 -2.27 -4.53 -13.76
CA LEU A 150 -0.97 -5.02 -14.22
C LEU A 150 -1.07 -5.64 -15.61
N ALA A 151 -2.09 -6.46 -15.88
CA ALA A 151 -2.28 -7.10 -17.18
C ALA A 151 -2.42 -6.07 -18.31
N TRP A 152 -3.28 -5.07 -18.12
CA TRP A 152 -3.47 -4.01 -19.10
C TRP A 152 -2.27 -3.07 -19.22
N ALA A 153 -1.58 -2.78 -18.12
CA ALA A 153 -0.36 -1.97 -18.14
C ALA A 153 0.76 -2.66 -18.93
N VAL A 154 0.94 -3.98 -18.75
CA VAL A 154 1.89 -4.78 -19.54
C VAL A 154 1.48 -4.81 -21.01
N ALA A 155 0.20 -5.09 -21.32
CA ALA A 155 -0.29 -5.11 -22.70
C ALA A 155 -0.08 -3.76 -23.41
N LEU A 156 -0.41 -2.65 -22.74
CA LEU A 156 -0.18 -1.30 -23.25
C LEU A 156 1.32 -1.01 -23.41
N GLY A 157 2.13 -1.35 -22.42
CA GLY A 157 3.58 -1.16 -22.47
C GLY A 157 4.24 -1.92 -23.62
N LEU A 158 3.81 -3.17 -23.89
CA LEU A 158 4.28 -3.96 -25.03
C LEU A 158 3.85 -3.36 -26.37
N ALA A 159 2.62 -2.85 -26.47
CA ALA A 159 2.15 -2.15 -27.67
C ALA A 159 2.96 -0.86 -27.92
N LEU A 160 3.22 -0.08 -26.86
CA LEU A 160 4.01 1.16 -26.92
C LEU A 160 5.51 0.93 -27.06
N HIS A 161 5.99 -0.32 -26.91
CA HIS A 161 7.39 -0.65 -27.11
C HIS A 161 7.89 -0.32 -28.53
N HIS A 162 6.99 -0.30 -29.51
CA HIS A 162 7.28 0.08 -30.90
C HIS A 162 6.90 1.52 -31.23
N ALA A 163 6.39 2.29 -30.25
CA ALA A 163 6.02 3.69 -30.45
C ALA A 163 7.26 4.60 -30.63
N SER A 164 7.00 5.84 -31.06
CA SER A 164 8.03 6.86 -31.21
C SER A 164 8.69 7.21 -29.86
N ALA A 165 9.90 7.75 -29.93
CA ALA A 165 10.61 8.24 -28.75
C ALA A 165 9.81 9.30 -27.98
N SER A 166 9.05 10.16 -28.68
CA SER A 166 8.20 11.18 -28.05
C SER A 166 7.07 10.58 -27.22
N THR A 167 6.40 9.53 -27.70
CA THR A 167 5.34 8.84 -26.93
C THR A 167 5.92 8.15 -25.70
N LYS A 168 7.10 7.54 -25.83
CA LYS A 168 7.78 6.89 -24.71
C LYS A 168 8.22 7.88 -23.63
N ALA A 169 8.76 9.03 -24.04
CA ALA A 169 9.12 10.13 -23.14
C ALA A 169 7.88 10.68 -22.42
N LEU A 170 6.75 10.84 -23.11
CA LEU A 170 5.49 11.26 -22.49
C LEU A 170 5.06 10.32 -21.36
N PHE A 171 5.13 9.00 -21.58
CA PHE A 171 4.77 8.02 -20.54
C PHE A 171 5.74 8.03 -19.35
N GLU A 172 7.02 8.27 -19.61
CA GLU A 172 8.03 8.45 -18.57
C GLU A 172 7.77 9.72 -17.74
N ASP A 173 7.48 10.84 -18.39
CA ASP A 173 7.11 12.11 -17.73
C ASP A 173 5.82 11.98 -16.91
N LEU A 174 4.80 11.28 -17.43
CA LEU A 174 3.58 10.98 -16.69
C LEU A 174 3.87 10.14 -15.45
N SER A 175 4.69 9.10 -15.58
CA SER A 175 5.11 8.26 -14.45
C SER A 175 5.83 9.08 -13.38
N HIS A 176 6.74 9.97 -13.78
CA HIS A 176 7.42 10.89 -12.88
C HIS A 176 6.44 11.87 -12.21
N GLY A 177 5.52 12.48 -12.95
CA GLY A 177 4.50 13.38 -12.43
C GLY A 177 3.64 12.72 -11.36
N ILE A 178 3.12 11.51 -11.63
CA ILE A 178 2.30 10.76 -10.67
C ILE A 178 3.15 10.34 -9.46
N SER A 179 4.41 9.92 -9.68
CA SER A 179 5.33 9.59 -8.58
C SER A 179 5.56 10.78 -7.64
N GLN A 180 5.61 12.01 -8.14
CA GLN A 180 5.71 13.21 -7.31
C GLN A 180 4.44 13.43 -6.47
N ILE A 181 3.25 13.18 -7.03
CA ILE A 181 1.98 13.24 -6.28
C ILE A 181 2.01 12.21 -5.13
N VAL A 182 2.45 10.98 -5.41
CA VAL A 182 2.58 9.95 -4.36
C VAL A 182 3.58 10.35 -3.29
N ARG A 183 4.74 10.90 -3.67
CA ARG A 183 5.73 11.42 -2.71
C ARG A 183 5.16 12.53 -1.83
N PHE A 184 4.36 13.43 -2.40
CA PHE A 184 3.67 14.47 -1.65
C PHE A 184 2.68 13.87 -0.64
N ILE A 185 1.84 12.91 -1.06
CA ILE A 185 0.90 12.24 -0.16
C ILE A 185 1.64 11.50 0.97
N ILE A 186 2.73 10.79 0.66
CA ILE A 186 3.58 10.15 1.67
C ILE A 186 4.16 11.17 2.67
N ARG A 187 4.46 12.40 2.24
CA ARG A 187 4.93 13.45 3.15
C ARG A 187 3.87 13.88 4.17
N LEU A 188 2.59 13.68 3.87
CA LEU A 188 1.48 13.93 4.79
C LEU A 188 1.24 12.78 5.77
N ALA A 189 1.96 11.66 5.64
CA ALA A 189 1.82 10.48 6.50
C ALA A 189 1.88 10.77 8.01
N PRO A 190 2.73 11.66 8.55
CA PRO A 190 2.74 11.94 9.99
C PRO A 190 1.38 12.41 10.52
N PHE A 191 0.64 13.22 9.75
CA PHE A 191 -0.68 13.72 10.12
C PHE A 191 -1.76 12.64 9.95
N GLY A 192 -1.67 11.88 8.86
CA GLY A 192 -2.59 10.77 8.61
C GLY A 192 -2.48 9.68 9.68
N ILE A 193 -1.25 9.25 9.99
CA ILE A 193 -0.99 8.21 10.99
C ILE A 193 -1.36 8.70 12.39
N PHE A 194 -1.10 9.97 12.72
CA PHE A 194 -1.61 10.59 13.96
C PHE A 194 -3.13 10.44 14.08
N GLY A 195 -3.89 10.83 13.05
CA GLY A 195 -5.35 10.73 13.06
C GLY A 195 -5.85 9.29 13.12
N LEU A 196 -5.22 8.37 12.37
CA LEU A 196 -5.56 6.94 12.38
C LEU A 196 -5.37 6.32 13.76
N VAL A 197 -4.20 6.52 14.36
CA VAL A 197 -3.86 5.96 15.68
C VAL A 197 -4.75 6.56 16.75
N ALA A 198 -4.93 7.88 16.76
CA ALA A 198 -5.79 8.56 17.73
C ALA A 198 -7.23 8.03 17.71
N SER A 199 -7.86 7.98 16.53
CA SER A 199 -9.24 7.53 16.37
C SER A 199 -9.40 6.04 16.63
N THR A 200 -8.44 5.22 16.18
CA THR A 200 -8.49 3.77 16.41
C THR A 200 -8.39 3.46 17.89
N LEU A 201 -7.47 4.08 18.63
CA LEU A 201 -7.35 3.85 20.08
C LEU A 201 -8.56 4.41 20.85
N ALA A 202 -9.13 5.54 20.42
CA ALA A 202 -10.30 6.11 21.08
C ALA A 202 -11.55 5.21 20.95
N THR A 203 -11.73 4.56 19.79
CA THR A 203 -12.90 3.72 19.50
C THR A 203 -12.71 2.26 19.93
N THR A 204 -11.52 1.70 19.75
CA THR A 204 -11.25 0.27 20.02
C THR A 204 -10.57 0.02 21.36
N GLY A 205 -10.06 1.06 22.01
CA GLY A 205 -9.39 0.98 23.31
C GLY A 205 -7.98 0.40 23.25
N PHE A 206 -7.29 0.41 24.39
CA PHE A 206 -5.91 -0.06 24.52
C PHE A 206 -5.76 -1.58 24.41
N SER A 207 -6.82 -2.35 24.62
CA SER A 207 -6.81 -3.81 24.44
C SER A 207 -6.56 -4.19 22.98
N ALA A 208 -7.12 -3.44 22.02
CA ALA A 208 -6.85 -3.65 20.60
C ALA A 208 -5.37 -3.40 20.27
N LEU A 209 -4.75 -2.36 20.86
CA LEU A 209 -3.33 -2.08 20.66
C LEU A 209 -2.43 -3.21 21.17
N ALA A 210 -2.78 -3.85 22.30
CA ALA A 210 -2.05 -5.01 22.79
C ALA A 210 -2.12 -6.20 21.81
N GLY A 211 -3.28 -6.44 21.20
CA GLY A 211 -3.44 -7.44 20.13
C GLY A 211 -2.58 -7.12 18.90
N TYR A 212 -2.58 -5.86 18.45
CA TYR A 212 -1.71 -5.43 17.35
C TYR A 212 -0.22 -5.50 17.70
N ALA A 213 0.18 -5.19 18.94
CA ALA A 213 1.56 -5.30 19.37
C ALA A 213 2.02 -6.77 19.38
N HIS A 214 1.17 -7.69 19.86
CA HIS A 214 1.45 -9.12 19.79
C HIS A 214 1.57 -9.59 18.34
N LEU A 215 0.66 -9.18 17.46
CA LEU A 215 0.74 -9.45 16.02
C LEU A 215 2.04 -8.92 15.40
N LEU A 216 2.45 -7.70 15.73
CA LEU A 216 3.71 -7.12 15.24
C LEU A 216 4.93 -7.90 15.73
N LEU A 217 4.94 -8.38 16.98
CA LEU A 217 6.03 -9.21 17.49
C LEU A 217 6.13 -10.54 16.74
N VAL A 218 5.00 -11.20 16.48
CA VAL A 218 4.97 -12.46 15.72
C VAL A 218 5.42 -12.21 14.27
N LEU A 219 4.93 -11.14 13.63
CA LEU A 219 5.34 -10.78 12.26
C LEU A 219 6.83 -10.44 12.17
N LEU A 220 7.36 -9.62 13.08
CA LEU A 220 8.79 -9.26 13.10
C LEU A 220 9.67 -10.46 13.44
N GLY A 221 9.18 -11.42 14.23
CA GLY A 221 9.87 -12.68 14.47
C GLY A 221 9.81 -13.65 13.28
N ALA A 222 8.87 -13.45 12.35
CA ALA A 222 8.69 -14.26 11.15
C ALA A 222 9.49 -13.76 9.93
N MET A 223 9.87 -12.48 9.92
CA MET A 223 10.66 -11.82 8.86
C MET A 223 12.16 -12.03 9.05
#